data_AF-A0A7C5J0W8-F1
#
_entry.id   AF-A0A7C5J0W8-F1
#
_cell.length_a   1.000
_cell.length_b   1.000
_cell.length_c   1.000
_cell.angle_alpha   90.00
_cell.angle_beta   90.00
_cell.angle_gamma   90.00
#
_symmetry.space_group_name_H-M   'P 1'
#
loop_
_entity.id
_entity.type
_entity.pdbx_description
1 polymer ?
#
loop_
_entity_poly.entity_id
_entity_poly.type
_entity_poly.pdbx_seq_one_letter_code
_entity_poly.pdbx_strand_id
1 'polypeptide(L)'
;MTVRKTGDWAVARRLLAGAPVKLKAAVGVALRQEAQLLRKEIVQGITKQAPGGKAFRPLSPLTLAARKMKGRGGTKALMVRGDLRNAIAAIVKGDEAFVGVPRKARGKGGKSVVDVAQIQEFGAGPIVIPMTPAMRRFLFAMLREAGVEKSGGSGRGVVVVQIPARPFLRPAFKQFEKGAKKRFLRRVAGLMGMGAGPTPTKGGS
;
A
#
# COMPACT_ATOMS: atom_id res chain seq x y z
N MET A 1 -59.13 -11.56 -17.04
CA MET A 1 -58.38 -10.44 -16.42
C MET A 1 -57.33 -9.93 -17.41
N THR A 2 -57.51 -8.73 -17.94
CA THR A 2 -56.63 -8.15 -18.97
C THR A 2 -55.69 -7.15 -18.32
N VAL A 3 -54.41 -7.50 -18.21
CA VAL A 3 -53.40 -6.61 -17.61
C VAL A 3 -53.08 -5.47 -18.57
N ARG A 4 -53.41 -4.23 -18.19
CA ARG A 4 -53.12 -3.02 -18.97
C ARG A 4 -51.70 -2.56 -18.67
N LYS A 5 -50.79 -2.72 -19.63
CA LYS A 5 -49.39 -2.27 -19.51
C LYS A 5 -49.30 -0.77 -19.77
N THR A 6 -49.19 0.05 -18.73
CA THR A 6 -49.03 1.51 -18.83
C THR A 6 -47.54 1.91 -18.80
N GLY A 7 -47.15 2.92 -19.58
CA GLY A 7 -45.79 3.48 -19.61
C GLY A 7 -45.05 3.30 -20.94
N ASP A 8 -43.89 3.95 -21.07
CA ASP A 8 -43.03 3.86 -22.26
C ASP A 8 -42.17 2.58 -22.23
N TRP A 9 -42.76 1.48 -22.73
CA TRP A 9 -42.11 0.18 -22.82
C TRP A 9 -40.98 0.11 -23.86
N ALA A 10 -40.90 1.08 -24.78
CA ALA A 10 -39.79 1.17 -25.73
C ALA A 10 -38.53 1.70 -25.03
N VAL A 11 -38.69 2.74 -24.21
CA VAL A 11 -37.63 3.25 -23.34
C VAL A 11 -37.19 2.20 -22.32
N ALA A 12 -38.13 1.53 -21.66
CA ALA A 12 -37.80 0.47 -20.69
C ALA A 12 -36.98 -0.66 -21.33
N ARG A 13 -37.37 -1.13 -22.53
CA ARG A 13 -36.60 -2.15 -23.27
C ARG A 13 -35.22 -1.67 -23.69
N ARG A 14 -35.10 -0.43 -24.17
CA ARG A 14 -33.80 0.16 -24.55
C ARG A 14 -32.86 0.26 -23.36
N LEU A 15 -33.37 0.67 -22.20
CA LEU A 15 -32.60 0.74 -20.96
C LEU A 15 -32.17 -0.65 -20.49
N LEU A 16 -33.09 -1.62 -20.46
CA LEU A 16 -32.80 -2.98 -20.02
C LEU A 16 -31.85 -3.75 -20.97
N ALA A 17 -31.96 -3.52 -22.28
CA ALA A 17 -31.09 -4.15 -23.27
C ALA A 17 -29.62 -3.72 -23.13
N GLY A 18 -29.38 -2.43 -22.83
CA GLY A 18 -28.03 -1.89 -22.65
C GLY A 18 -27.50 -1.96 -21.21
N ALA A 19 -28.36 -2.22 -20.23
CA ALA A 19 -28.03 -2.17 -18.80
C ALA A 19 -26.89 -3.12 -18.39
N PRO A 20 -26.84 -4.39 -18.83
CA PRO A 20 -25.75 -5.30 -18.43
C PRO A 20 -24.36 -4.83 -18.89
N VAL A 21 -24.26 -4.32 -20.12
CA VAL A 21 -23.01 -3.80 -20.68
C VAL A 21 -22.57 -2.54 -19.93
N LYS A 22 -23.51 -1.62 -19.67
CA LYS A 22 -23.24 -0.40 -18.88
C LYS A 22 -22.81 -0.75 -17.46
N LEU A 23 -23.47 -1.72 -16.81
CA LEU A 23 -23.13 -2.16 -15.47
C LEU A 23 -21.72 -2.76 -15.41
N LYS A 24 -21.38 -3.64 -16.37
CA LYS A 24 -20.04 -4.22 -16.46
C LYS A 24 -18.97 -3.14 -16.64
N ALA A 25 -19.22 -2.15 -17.49
CA ALA A 25 -18.31 -1.02 -17.67
C ALA A 25 -18.20 -0.17 -16.39
N ALA A 26 -19.32 0.14 -15.73
CA ALA A 26 -19.37 0.90 -14.49
C ALA A 26 -18.60 0.21 -13.36
N VAL A 27 -18.80 -1.10 -13.19
CA VAL A 27 -18.04 -1.94 -12.24
C VAL A 27 -16.55 -1.89 -12.55
N GLY A 28 -16.16 -2.08 -13.81
CA GLY A 28 -14.75 -2.05 -14.20
C GLY A 28 -14.08 -0.68 -13.97
N VAL A 29 -14.80 0.42 -14.20
CA VAL A 29 -14.27 1.77 -13.91
C VAL A 29 -14.19 2.01 -12.39
N ALA A 30 -15.24 1.68 -11.64
CA ALA A 30 -15.27 1.82 -10.19
C ALA A 30 -14.15 1.00 -9.52
N LEU A 31 -13.91 -0.22 -9.99
CA LEU A 31 -12.86 -1.10 -9.50
C LEU A 31 -11.46 -0.52 -9.73
N ARG A 32 -11.19 0.00 -10.93
CA ARG A 32 -9.92 0.70 -11.22
C ARG A 32 -9.72 1.92 -10.33
N GLN A 33 -10.78 2.69 -10.08
CA GLN A 33 -10.72 3.85 -9.19
C GLN A 33 -10.43 3.46 -7.74
N GLU A 34 -11.11 2.45 -7.19
CA GLU A 34 -10.84 1.98 -5.82
C GLU A 34 -9.44 1.36 -5.71
N ALA A 35 -8.97 0.61 -6.71
CA ALA A 35 -7.63 0.03 -6.73
C ALA A 35 -6.53 1.12 -6.71
N GLN A 36 -6.69 2.17 -7.53
CA GLN A 36 -5.76 3.31 -7.52
C GLN A 36 -5.84 4.12 -6.23
N LEU A 37 -7.03 4.27 -5.65
CA LEU A 37 -7.21 4.93 -4.37
C LEU A 37 -6.48 4.18 -3.26
N LEU A 38 -6.64 2.86 -3.17
CA LEU A 38 -5.91 2.04 -2.20
C LEU A 38 -4.39 2.13 -2.40
N ARG A 39 -3.92 2.04 -3.65
CA ARG A 39 -2.49 2.24 -3.96
C ARG A 39 -1.99 3.59 -3.44
N LYS A 40 -2.76 4.66 -3.68
CA LYS A 40 -2.44 6.01 -3.20
C LYS A 40 -2.36 6.06 -1.68
N GLU A 41 -3.32 5.47 -0.97
CA GLU A 41 -3.32 5.38 0.49
C GLU A 41 -2.08 4.65 1.04
N ILE A 42 -1.69 3.53 0.44
CA ILE A 42 -0.48 2.79 0.86
C ILE A 42 0.77 3.66 0.63
N VAL A 43 0.91 4.26 -0.56
CA VAL A 43 2.06 5.11 -0.92
C VAL A 43 2.15 6.34 0.00
N GLN A 44 1.02 6.98 0.29
CA GLN A 44 0.96 8.10 1.21
C GLN A 44 1.26 7.67 2.64
N GLY A 45 0.74 6.52 3.07
CA GLY A 45 1.03 5.91 4.36
C GLY A 45 2.53 5.71 4.59
N ILE A 46 3.22 5.13 3.63
CA ILE A 46 4.69 4.97 3.69
C ILE A 46 5.38 6.33 3.75
N THR A 47 4.95 7.29 2.93
CA THR A 47 5.55 8.64 2.86
C THR A 47 5.39 9.41 4.18
N LYS A 48 4.22 9.27 4.81
CA LYS A 48 3.87 9.83 6.13
C LYS A 48 4.43 9.02 7.31
N GLN A 49 5.01 7.84 7.06
CA GLN A 49 5.50 6.91 8.07
C GLN A 49 4.39 6.33 8.98
N ALA A 50 3.13 6.38 8.53
CA ALA A 50 1.98 5.86 9.27
C ALA A 50 0.92 5.22 8.36
N PRO A 51 1.21 4.07 7.71
CA PRO A 51 0.23 3.38 6.87
C PRO A 51 -1.02 2.97 7.65
N GLY A 52 -2.20 3.31 7.12
CA GLY A 52 -3.47 3.08 7.81
C GLY A 52 -3.55 3.75 9.20
N GLY A 53 -2.80 4.83 9.43
CA GLY A 53 -2.73 5.52 10.71
C GLY A 53 -1.80 4.88 11.75
N LYS A 54 -1.13 3.77 11.42
CA LYS A 54 -0.19 3.09 12.34
C LYS A 54 1.24 3.51 12.05
N ALA A 55 1.84 4.27 12.97
CA ALA A 55 3.22 4.73 12.82
C ALA A 55 4.21 3.55 12.75
N PHE A 56 5.21 3.67 11.88
CA PHE A 56 6.33 2.73 11.89
C PHE A 56 7.16 2.88 13.16
N ARG A 57 7.72 1.76 13.64
CA ARG A 57 8.78 1.79 14.66
C ARG A 57 9.90 2.72 14.19
N PRO A 58 10.52 3.56 15.03
CA PRO A 58 11.66 4.38 14.58
C PRO A 58 12.83 3.52 14.10
N LEU A 59 13.76 4.12 13.36
CA LEU A 59 15.04 3.47 13.03
C LEU A 59 15.92 3.40 14.28
N SER A 60 16.74 2.36 14.39
CA SER A 60 17.70 2.28 15.50
C SER A 60 18.77 3.37 15.37
N PRO A 61 19.34 3.85 16.49
CA PRO A 61 20.47 4.79 16.46
C PRO A 61 21.63 4.28 15.60
N LEU A 62 21.95 2.99 15.67
CA LEU A 62 22.94 2.34 14.82
C LEU A 62 22.62 2.43 13.32
N THR A 63 21.36 2.29 12.94
CA THR A 63 20.95 2.46 11.53
C THR A 63 21.13 3.90 11.06
N LEU A 64 20.85 4.88 11.93
CA LEU A 64 21.03 6.30 11.64
C LEU A 64 22.52 6.65 11.53
N ALA A 65 23.35 6.18 12.46
CA ALA A 65 24.81 6.33 12.39
C ALA A 65 25.38 5.72 11.10
N ALA A 66 24.95 4.50 10.75
CA ALA A 66 25.35 3.84 9.51
C ALA A 66 24.97 4.65 8.25
N ARG A 67 23.84 5.36 8.27
CA ARG A 67 23.44 6.25 7.17
C ARG A 67 24.32 7.48 7.11
N LYS A 68 24.55 8.14 8.25
CA LYS A 68 25.40 9.34 8.36
C LYS A 68 26.82 9.05 7.86
N MET A 69 27.43 7.95 8.30
CA MET A 69 28.75 7.50 7.84
C MET A 69 28.81 7.21 6.33
N LYS A 70 27.67 6.88 5.70
CA LYS A 70 27.56 6.67 4.24
C LYS A 70 27.17 7.94 3.49
N GLY A 71 27.22 9.11 4.12
CA GLY A 71 26.80 10.39 3.54
C GLY A 71 25.32 10.46 3.22
N ARG A 72 24.49 9.65 3.89
CA ARG A 72 23.03 9.59 3.66
C ARG A 72 22.29 10.22 4.83
N GLY A 73 21.45 11.20 4.53
CA GLY A 73 20.51 11.78 5.49
C GLY A 73 19.21 10.99 5.64
N GLY A 74 18.33 11.50 6.50
CA GLY A 74 16.95 11.05 6.62
C GLY A 74 16.71 9.98 7.70
N THR A 75 15.68 10.22 8.51
CA THR A 75 15.25 9.37 9.64
C THR A 75 14.10 8.43 9.27
N LYS A 76 13.48 8.65 8.10
CA LYS A 76 12.34 7.86 7.62
C LYS A 76 12.73 6.43 7.28
N ALA A 77 11.93 5.49 7.75
CA ALA A 77 11.97 4.08 7.39
C ALA A 77 11.41 3.83 5.99
N LEU A 78 11.94 2.80 5.31
CA LEU A 78 11.54 2.39 3.95
C LEU A 78 11.74 3.45 2.85
N MET A 79 12.35 4.60 3.17
CA MET A 79 12.44 5.76 2.29
C MET A 79 13.85 6.08 1.78
N VAL A 80 14.81 5.15 1.91
CA VAL A 80 16.21 5.42 1.50
C VAL A 80 16.33 5.71 0.01
N ARG A 81 15.81 4.82 -0.83
CA ARG A 81 15.79 4.97 -2.31
C ARG A 81 14.38 5.07 -2.87
N GLY A 82 13.37 4.84 -2.03
CA GLY A 82 11.97 4.77 -2.45
C GLY A 82 11.60 3.55 -3.30
N ASP A 83 12.51 2.59 -3.52
CA ASP A 83 12.27 1.42 -4.38
C ASP A 83 11.00 0.66 -3.98
N LEU A 84 10.83 0.37 -2.68
CA LEU A 84 9.64 -0.33 -2.17
C LEU A 84 8.36 0.48 -2.37
N ARG A 85 8.39 1.79 -2.09
CA ARG A 85 7.25 2.70 -2.28
C ARG A 85 6.84 2.74 -3.75
N ASN A 86 7.83 2.85 -4.64
CA ASN A 86 7.59 3.01 -6.07
C ASN A 86 7.16 1.69 -6.74
N ALA A 87 7.48 0.54 -6.13
CA ALA A 87 7.08 -0.78 -6.62
C ALA A 87 5.61 -1.14 -6.33
N ILE A 88 4.88 -0.33 -5.55
CA ILE A 88 3.46 -0.58 -5.27
C ILE A 88 2.65 -0.28 -6.53
N ALA A 89 1.95 -1.31 -6.99
CA ALA A 89 1.13 -1.28 -8.19
C ALA A 89 -0.34 -1.59 -7.86
N ALA A 90 -1.22 -1.08 -8.72
CA ALA A 90 -2.62 -1.47 -8.80
C ALA A 90 -2.82 -2.07 -10.20
N ILE A 91 -3.18 -3.35 -10.24
CA ILE A 91 -3.35 -4.13 -11.47
C ILE A 91 -4.79 -4.63 -11.47
N VAL A 92 -5.58 -4.23 -12.46
CA VAL A 92 -6.97 -4.68 -12.60
C VAL A 92 -7.08 -5.65 -13.75
N LYS A 93 -7.70 -6.81 -13.52
CA LYS A 93 -7.97 -7.85 -14.51
C LYS A 93 -9.44 -8.28 -14.36
N GLY A 94 -10.25 -7.99 -15.37
CA GLY A 94 -11.68 -8.29 -15.31
C GLY A 94 -12.37 -7.54 -14.16
N ASP A 95 -12.98 -8.29 -13.27
CA ASP A 95 -13.69 -7.89 -12.06
C ASP A 95 -12.83 -7.98 -10.78
N GLU A 96 -11.55 -8.32 -10.92
CA GLU A 96 -10.59 -8.39 -9.82
C GLU A 96 -9.52 -7.30 -9.91
N ALA A 97 -9.07 -6.83 -8.75
CA ALA A 97 -7.96 -5.89 -8.64
C ALA A 97 -6.93 -6.37 -7.62
N PHE A 98 -5.67 -6.42 -8.05
CA PHE A 98 -4.52 -6.59 -7.19
C PHE A 98 -3.95 -5.22 -6.82
N VAL A 99 -3.73 -4.98 -5.53
CA VAL A 99 -3.00 -3.81 -5.04
C VAL A 99 -1.90 -4.25 -4.08
N GLY A 100 -0.65 -3.99 -4.42
CA GLY A 100 0.49 -4.45 -3.63
C GLY A 100 1.79 -4.40 -4.41
N VAL A 101 2.77 -5.19 -3.98
CA VAL A 101 4.08 -5.30 -4.65
C VAL A 101 4.05 -6.50 -5.60
N PRO A 102 4.10 -6.32 -6.94
CA PRO A 102 4.07 -7.44 -7.88
C PRO A 102 5.28 -8.35 -7.74
N ARG A 103 5.09 -9.67 -7.90
CA ARG A 103 6.17 -10.67 -7.77
C ARG A 103 7.41 -10.39 -8.65
N LYS A 104 7.23 -9.74 -9.80
CA LYS A 104 8.30 -9.40 -10.74
C LYS A 104 8.91 -8.02 -10.50
N ALA A 105 8.49 -7.28 -9.48
CA ALA A 105 8.99 -5.92 -9.23
C ALA A 105 10.47 -5.93 -8.84
N ARG A 106 11.27 -5.12 -9.56
CA ARG A 106 12.70 -4.95 -9.34
C ARG A 106 13.01 -3.50 -8.97
N GLY A 107 13.91 -3.31 -8.02
CA GLY A 107 14.41 -1.98 -7.65
C GLY A 107 15.46 -1.49 -8.65
N LYS A 108 15.96 -0.25 -8.49
CA LYS A 108 16.96 0.33 -9.41
C LYS A 108 18.23 -0.51 -9.60
N GLY A 109 18.57 -1.37 -8.65
CA GLY A 109 19.71 -2.29 -8.73
C GLY A 109 19.37 -3.71 -9.19
N GLY A 110 18.23 -3.93 -9.85
CA GLY A 110 17.82 -5.25 -10.37
C GLY A 110 17.41 -6.27 -9.31
N LYS A 111 17.42 -5.90 -8.02
CA LYS A 111 17.03 -6.79 -6.91
C LYS A 111 15.51 -6.89 -6.77
N SER A 112 15.03 -8.09 -6.39
CA SER A 112 13.63 -8.34 -6.06
C SER A 112 13.17 -7.43 -4.92
N VAL A 113 12.06 -6.72 -5.13
CA VAL A 113 11.45 -5.84 -4.12
C VAL A 113 10.43 -6.58 -3.27
N VAL A 114 9.97 -7.74 -3.73
CA VAL A 114 8.91 -8.53 -3.08
C VAL A 114 9.42 -9.18 -1.80
N ASP A 115 10.64 -9.72 -1.84
CA ASP A 115 11.26 -10.31 -0.64
C ASP A 115 11.51 -9.24 0.42
N VAL A 116 11.91 -8.04 -0.03
CA VAL A 116 12.02 -6.87 0.84
C VAL A 116 10.66 -6.49 1.40
N ALA A 117 9.61 -6.46 0.58
CA ALA A 117 8.25 -6.18 1.03
C ALA A 117 7.79 -7.18 2.11
N GLN A 118 8.04 -8.47 1.91
CA GLN A 118 7.68 -9.53 2.86
C GLN A 118 8.42 -9.38 4.19
N ILE A 119 9.75 -9.21 4.14
CA ILE A 119 10.57 -8.99 5.34
C ILE A 119 10.10 -7.74 6.10
N GLN A 120 9.73 -6.67 5.39
CA GLN A 120 9.26 -5.46 6.05
C GLN A 120 7.83 -5.60 6.58
N GLU A 121 6.95 -6.37 5.94
CA GLU A 121 5.58 -6.58 6.42
C GLU A 121 5.54 -7.46 7.68
N PHE A 122 6.38 -8.51 7.75
CA PHE A 122 6.34 -9.51 8.83
C PHE A 122 7.52 -9.46 9.80
N GLY A 123 8.58 -8.72 9.47
CA GLY A 123 9.86 -8.83 10.16
C GLY A 123 10.64 -10.06 9.71
N ALA A 124 11.88 -10.19 10.20
CA ALA A 124 12.71 -11.36 10.00
C ALA A 124 13.75 -11.51 11.11
N GLY A 125 14.08 -12.74 11.47
CA GLY A 125 15.19 -13.07 12.35
C GLY A 125 14.85 -14.12 13.41
N PRO A 126 15.84 -14.53 14.22
CA PRO A 126 17.21 -13.99 14.27
C PRO A 126 18.08 -14.40 13.07
N ILE A 127 18.82 -13.44 12.49
CA ILE A 127 19.83 -13.72 11.45
C ILE A 127 21.20 -13.69 12.12
N VAL A 128 21.88 -14.83 12.13
CA VAL A 128 23.23 -14.94 12.69
C VAL A 128 24.26 -14.71 11.57
N ILE A 129 25.09 -13.70 11.73
CA ILE A 129 26.09 -13.31 10.74
C ILE A 129 27.48 -13.44 11.37
N PRO A 130 28.36 -14.31 10.86
CA PRO A 130 29.76 -14.32 11.27
C PRO A 130 30.44 -13.03 10.82
N MET A 131 31.15 -12.38 11.73
CA MET A 131 31.84 -11.12 11.48
C MET A 131 33.24 -11.37 10.96
N THR A 132 33.57 -10.73 9.84
CA THR A 132 34.98 -10.52 9.48
C THR A 132 35.61 -9.43 10.36
N PRO A 133 36.95 -9.38 10.48
CA PRO A 133 37.63 -8.32 11.21
C PRO A 133 37.27 -6.91 10.71
N ALA A 134 37.07 -6.75 9.39
CA ALA A 134 36.64 -5.49 8.79
C ALA A 134 35.23 -5.08 9.24
N MET A 135 34.28 -6.02 9.25
CA MET A 135 32.92 -5.76 9.76
C MET A 135 32.95 -5.38 11.25
N ARG A 136 33.83 -6.02 12.03
CA ARG A 136 34.00 -5.72 13.46
C ARG A 136 34.49 -4.29 13.69
N ARG A 137 35.52 -3.87 12.96
CA ARG A 137 36.01 -2.48 12.98
C ARG A 137 34.91 -1.49 12.60
N PHE A 138 34.16 -1.79 11.55
CA PHE A 138 33.06 -0.95 11.10
C PHE A 138 31.93 -0.86 12.16
N LEU A 139 31.55 -1.97 12.79
CA LEU A 139 30.57 -1.98 13.88
C LEU A 139 31.01 -1.11 15.05
N PHE A 140 32.29 -1.19 15.45
CA PHE A 140 32.82 -0.33 16.51
C PHE A 140 32.79 1.14 16.15
N ALA A 141 33.09 1.50 14.89
CA ALA A 141 32.94 2.87 14.42
C ALA A 141 31.48 3.34 14.48
N MET A 142 30.51 2.48 14.09
CA MET A 142 29.09 2.79 14.21
C MET A 142 28.61 2.97 15.66
N LEU A 143 29.09 2.13 16.59
CA LEU A 143 28.74 2.23 18.01
C LEU A 143 29.23 3.54 18.60
N ARG A 144 30.47 3.95 18.27
CA ARG A 144 31.04 5.24 18.67
C ARG A 144 30.24 6.41 18.11
N GLU A 145 29.92 6.39 16.82
CA GLU A 145 29.10 7.43 16.17
C GLU A 145 27.69 7.51 16.75
N ALA A 146 27.12 6.38 17.18
CA ALA A 146 25.79 6.30 17.78
C ALA A 146 25.78 6.66 19.28
N GLY A 147 26.95 6.91 19.90
CA GLY A 147 27.06 7.18 21.34
C GLY A 147 26.64 6.00 22.23
N VAL A 148 26.65 4.77 21.70
CA VAL A 148 26.25 3.58 22.45
C VAL A 148 27.49 2.99 23.11
N GLU A 149 27.45 2.85 24.44
CA GLU A 149 28.54 2.24 25.18
C GLU A 149 28.81 0.81 24.72
N LYS A 150 30.09 0.44 24.70
CA LYS A 150 30.52 -0.90 24.34
C LYS A 150 30.01 -1.85 25.43
N SER A 151 29.01 -2.69 25.15
CA SER A 151 28.79 -3.84 26.03
C SER A 151 29.99 -4.78 25.86
N GLY A 152 30.86 -4.82 26.87
CA GLY A 152 32.03 -5.69 26.91
C GLY A 152 31.61 -7.15 26.87
N GLY A 153 31.54 -7.73 25.68
CA GLY A 153 31.24 -9.14 25.49
C GLY A 153 32.30 -9.78 24.60
N SER A 154 33.01 -10.78 25.13
CA SER A 154 33.96 -11.65 24.42
C SER A 154 33.26 -12.60 23.43
N GLY A 155 32.25 -12.12 22.72
CA GLY A 155 31.40 -12.93 21.86
C GLY A 155 32.19 -13.57 20.71
N ARG A 156 31.76 -14.76 20.28
CA ARG A 156 32.33 -15.64 19.23
C ARG A 156 32.48 -15.03 17.82
N GLY A 157 32.58 -13.70 17.70
CA GLY A 157 32.71 -13.00 16.43
C GLY A 157 31.46 -13.06 15.57
N VAL A 158 30.27 -13.14 16.16
CA VAL A 158 28.98 -13.18 15.44
C VAL A 158 28.12 -11.98 15.83
N VAL A 159 27.32 -11.48 14.88
CA VAL A 159 26.24 -10.51 15.15
C VAL A 159 24.91 -11.19 14.90
N VAL A 160 23.99 -11.02 15.85
CA VAL A 160 22.60 -11.43 15.69
C VAL A 160 21.78 -10.21 15.30
N VAL A 161 21.14 -10.26 14.13
CA VAL A 161 20.31 -9.16 13.61
C VAL A 161 18.84 -9.58 13.63
N GLN A 162 18.01 -8.75 14.26
CA GLN A 162 16.55 -8.83 14.16
C GLN A 162 16.01 -7.67 13.32
N ILE A 163 15.26 -7.97 12.28
CA ILE A 163 14.56 -6.98 11.47
C ILE A 163 13.12 -6.84 12.02
N PRO A 164 12.76 -5.69 12.62
CA PRO A 164 11.42 -5.48 13.14
C PRO A 164 10.41 -5.34 12.00
N ALA A 165 9.20 -5.87 12.20
CA ALA A 165 8.08 -5.66 11.29
C ALA A 165 7.71 -4.16 11.20
N ARG A 166 7.47 -3.71 9.97
CA ARG A 166 7.05 -2.37 9.56
C ARG A 166 5.87 -2.53 8.58
N PRO A 167 4.73 -3.04 9.06
CA PRO A 167 3.62 -3.40 8.20
C PRO A 167 3.06 -2.16 7.51
N PHE A 168 2.92 -2.20 6.20
CA PHE A 168 2.49 -1.09 5.37
C PHE A 168 1.31 -1.45 4.47
N LEU A 169 1.16 -2.74 4.13
CA LEU A 169 0.00 -3.22 3.39
C LEU A 169 -1.16 -3.47 4.34
N ARG A 170 -1.01 -4.39 5.30
CA ARG A 170 -2.13 -4.83 6.17
C ARG A 170 -2.85 -3.69 6.89
N PRO A 171 -2.17 -2.72 7.52
CA PRO A 171 -2.88 -1.63 8.19
C PRO A 171 -3.58 -0.69 7.20
N ALA A 172 -2.99 -0.43 6.03
CA ALA A 172 -3.63 0.38 5.00
C ALA A 172 -4.87 -0.31 4.43
N PHE A 173 -4.80 -1.62 4.15
CA PHE A 173 -5.94 -2.43 3.73
C PHE A 173 -7.08 -2.40 4.77
N LYS A 174 -6.78 -2.70 6.04
CA LYS A 174 -7.77 -2.67 7.12
C LYS A 174 -8.44 -1.31 7.26
N GLN A 175 -7.68 -0.22 7.09
CA GLN A 175 -8.24 1.12 7.16
C GLN A 175 -9.07 1.46 5.92
N PHE A 176 -8.63 1.04 4.73
CA PHE A 176 -9.30 1.30 3.46
C PHE A 176 -10.62 0.55 3.31
N GLU A 177 -10.68 -0.68 3.81
CA GLU A 177 -11.86 -1.54 3.82
C GLU A 177 -13.06 -0.85 4.48
N LYS A 178 -12.80 0.00 5.47
CA LYS A 178 -13.82 0.85 6.11
C LYS A 178 -14.49 1.73 5.06
N GLY A 179 -15.76 1.43 4.79
CA GLY A 179 -16.58 2.15 3.81
C GLY A 179 -16.28 1.84 2.35
N ALA A 180 -15.40 0.87 2.03
CA ALA A 180 -15.08 0.50 0.65
C ALA A 180 -16.32 0.07 -0.14
N LYS A 181 -17.16 -0.81 0.44
CA LYS A 181 -18.43 -1.25 -0.17
C LYS A 181 -19.35 -0.07 -0.49
N LYS A 182 -19.55 0.86 0.46
CA LYS A 182 -20.40 2.03 0.27
C LYS A 182 -19.86 2.98 -0.82
N ARG A 183 -18.55 3.23 -0.84
CA ARG A 183 -17.90 4.05 -1.88
C ARG A 183 -18.01 3.40 -3.25
N PHE A 184 -17.72 2.10 -3.33
CA PHE A 184 -17.78 1.34 -4.57
C PHE A 184 -19.19 1.34 -5.16
N LEU A 185 -20.21 0.99 -4.38
CA LEU A 185 -21.61 1.01 -4.82
C LEU A 185 -22.05 2.42 -5.24
N ARG A 186 -21.63 3.46 -4.52
CA ARG A 186 -21.91 4.85 -4.90
C ARG A 186 -21.28 5.21 -6.25
N ARG A 187 -20.05 4.78 -6.52
CA ARG A 187 -19.38 5.00 -7.81
C ARG A 187 -20.11 4.28 -8.93
N VAL A 188 -20.46 3.00 -8.72
CA VAL A 188 -21.23 2.22 -9.71
C VAL A 188 -22.58 2.88 -9.98
N ALA A 189 -23.33 3.28 -8.95
CA ALA A 189 -24.61 3.97 -9.10
C ALA A 189 -24.47 5.30 -9.86
N GLY A 190 -23.43 6.10 -9.56
CA GLY A 190 -23.14 7.34 -10.28
C GLY A 190 -22.83 7.11 -11.75
N LEU A 191 -22.01 6.09 -12.07
CA LEU A 191 -21.67 5.71 -13.44
C LEU A 191 -22.85 5.13 -14.22
N MET A 192 -23.82 4.54 -13.52
CA MET A 192 -25.07 4.05 -14.09
C MET A 192 -26.14 5.14 -14.26
N GLY A 193 -25.87 6.38 -13.83
CA GLY A 193 -26.87 7.46 -13.86
C GLY A 193 -27.97 7.33 -12.81
N MET A 194 -27.81 6.42 -11.83
CA MET A 194 -28.75 6.21 -10.72
C MET A 194 -28.43 7.09 -9.50
N GLY A 195 -27.43 7.97 -9.62
CA GLY A 195 -26.83 8.74 -8.51
C GLY A 195 -27.39 10.14 -8.28
N ALA A 196 -28.39 10.59 -9.05
CA ALA A 196 -29.09 11.83 -8.80
C ALA A 196 -30.53 11.50 -8.35
N GLY A 197 -30.87 11.86 -7.11
CA GLY A 197 -32.28 11.96 -6.72
C GLY A 197 -33.02 12.92 -7.66
N PRO A 198 -34.37 12.84 -7.75
CA PRO A 198 -35.15 13.66 -8.64
C PRO A 198 -34.78 15.13 -8.42
N THR A 199 -34.37 15.83 -9.49
CA THR A 199 -34.38 17.29 -9.51
C THR A 199 -35.77 17.72 -9.08
N PRO A 200 -35.92 18.57 -8.04
CA PRO A 200 -37.22 19.14 -7.74
C PRO A 200 -37.67 19.86 -9.01
N THR A 201 -38.76 19.38 -9.59
CA THR A 201 -39.51 20.11 -10.60
C THR A 201 -39.77 21.47 -10.00
N LYS A 202 -39.17 22.53 -10.58
CA LYS A 202 -39.60 23.89 -10.32
C LYS A 202 -41.08 23.95 -10.66
N GLY A 203 -41.92 23.92 -9.63
CA GLY A 203 -43.29 24.41 -9.72
C GLY A 203 -43.25 25.94 -9.79
N GLY A 204 -44.19 26.50 -10.55
CA GLY A 204 -44.36 27.95 -10.77
C GLY A 204 -43.69 28.39 -12.08
N SER A 205 -44.42 28.86 -13.10
CA SER A 205 -45.71 29.57 -13.10
C SER A 205 -46.56 29.21 -14.30
#